data_AF-A0A257PNK5-F1
#
_entry.id   AF-A0A257PNK5-F1
#
_cell.length_a   1.000
_cell.length_b   1.000
_cell.length_c   1.000
_cell.angle_alpha   90.00
_cell.angle_beta   90.00
_cell.angle_gamma   90.00
#
_symmetry.space_group_name_H-M   'P 1'
#
loop_
_entity.id
_entity.type
_entity.pdbx_description
1 polymer ?
#
loop_
_entity_poly.entity_id
_entity_poly.type
_entity_poly.pdbx_seq_one_letter_code
_entity_poly.pdbx_strand_id
1 'polypeptide(L)'
;SAVQSQIDAIRPVGTSFAVQGPTVVPANVVVTLAVSAAALRPAAVTAVASAFEAYIAGLPVGATLSFTRLAQLAYGASDVVTNLSGLSLNGVNADLVPPIFGAVRSASVTVS
;
A
#
# COMPACT_ATOMS: atom_id res chain seq x y z
N SER A 1 -11.33 -20.58 13.89
CA SER A 1 -11.70 -19.86 12.65
C SER A 1 -12.09 -20.86 11.57
N ALA A 2 -12.69 -20.44 10.44
CA ALA A 2 -13.02 -21.35 9.33
C ALA A 2 -11.79 -22.13 8.82
N VAL A 3 -10.64 -21.46 8.72
CA VAL A 3 -9.36 -22.09 8.32
C VAL A 3 -8.93 -23.18 9.30
N GLN A 4 -9.05 -22.93 10.60
CA GLN A 4 -8.68 -23.89 11.63
C GLN A 4 -9.51 -25.19 11.53
N SER A 5 -10.83 -25.05 11.33
CA SER A 5 -11.75 -26.19 11.16
C SER A 5 -11.43 -27.03 9.93
N GLN A 6 -10.98 -26.41 8.84
CA GLN A 6 -10.58 -27.12 7.62
C GLN A 6 -9.28 -27.90 7.82
N ILE A 7 -8.32 -27.34 8.54
CA ILE A 7 -7.05 -28.02 8.86
C ILE A 7 -7.29 -29.19 9.82
N ASP A 8 -8.15 -29.00 10.83
CA ASP A 8 -8.48 -30.07 11.79
C ASP A 8 -9.10 -31.31 11.13
N ALA A 9 -9.82 -31.15 10.01
CA ALA A 9 -10.41 -32.26 9.28
C ALA A 9 -9.38 -33.13 8.52
N ILE A 10 -8.19 -32.61 8.24
CA ILE A 10 -7.18 -33.28 7.41
C ILE A 10 -5.87 -33.58 8.15
N ARG A 11 -5.63 -32.96 9.32
CA ARG A 11 -4.35 -33.08 10.01
C ARG A 11 -4.14 -34.47 10.62
N PRO A 12 -2.93 -35.04 10.59
CA PRO A 12 -2.63 -36.29 11.27
C PRO A 12 -2.83 -36.19 12.78
N VAL A 13 -3.27 -37.30 13.39
CA VAL A 13 -3.44 -37.41 14.84
C VAL A 13 -2.10 -37.13 15.54
N GLY A 14 -2.13 -36.30 16.59
CA GLY A 14 -0.94 -35.92 17.36
C GLY A 14 -0.14 -34.74 16.81
N THR A 15 -0.48 -34.21 15.63
CA THR A 15 0.11 -32.95 15.13
C THR A 15 -0.61 -31.73 15.73
N SER A 16 0.12 -30.62 15.85
CA SER A 16 -0.41 -29.32 16.22
C SER A 16 -0.05 -28.30 15.15
N PHE A 17 -0.84 -27.23 15.07
CA PHE A 17 -0.56 -26.09 14.20
C PHE A 17 -1.02 -24.81 14.88
N ALA A 18 -0.52 -23.69 14.38
CA ALA A 18 -0.99 -22.37 14.74
C ALA A 18 -1.24 -21.57 13.45
N VAL A 19 -2.26 -20.72 13.46
CA VAL A 19 -2.48 -19.73 12.40
C VAL A 19 -1.90 -18.42 12.89
N GLN A 20 -0.88 -17.92 12.21
CA GLN A 20 -0.26 -16.64 12.53
C GLN A 20 -0.55 -15.63 11.41
N GLY A 21 -1.19 -14.52 11.78
CA GLY A 21 -1.37 -13.39 10.88
C GLY A 21 -0.05 -12.61 10.70
N PRO A 22 0.11 -11.89 9.59
CA PRO A 22 1.29 -11.06 9.37
C PRO A 22 1.33 -9.85 10.31
N THR A 23 2.53 -9.40 10.65
CA THR A 23 2.71 -8.14 11.38
C THR A 23 2.42 -6.97 10.44
N VAL A 24 1.42 -6.16 10.75
CA VAL A 24 1.06 -5.02 9.89
C VAL A 24 2.09 -3.91 10.05
N VAL A 25 2.69 -3.49 8.94
CA VAL A 25 3.57 -2.32 8.86
C VAL A 25 2.77 -1.16 8.28
N PRO A 26 2.50 -0.09 9.05
CA PRO A 26 1.73 1.04 8.55
C PRO A 26 2.53 1.86 7.55
N ALA A 27 1.88 2.19 6.42
CA ALA A 27 2.38 3.12 5.41
C ALA A 27 1.56 4.42 5.46
N ASN A 28 2.24 5.50 5.82
CA ASN A 28 1.75 6.87 5.72
C ASN A 28 2.32 7.48 4.45
N VAL A 29 1.48 7.70 3.45
CA VAL A 29 1.87 8.28 2.17
C VAL A 29 1.46 9.74 2.15
N VAL A 30 2.41 10.64 1.90
CA VAL A 30 2.14 12.06 1.69
C VAL A 30 2.67 12.46 0.34
N VAL A 31 1.82 13.05 -0.49
CA VAL A 31 2.19 13.53 -1.82
C VAL A 31 1.59 14.91 -2.11
N THR A 32 2.35 15.72 -2.83
CA THR A 32 1.91 17.01 -3.38
C THR A 32 2.01 16.98 -4.89
N LEU A 33 0.89 17.24 -5.55
CA LEU A 33 0.72 17.17 -6.99
C LEU A 33 0.80 18.58 -7.59
N ALA A 34 1.56 18.72 -8.67
CA ALA A 34 1.38 19.81 -9.61
C ALA A 34 0.46 19.30 -10.74
N VAL A 35 -0.61 20.05 -11.01
CA VAL A 35 -1.55 19.73 -12.10
C VAL A 35 -1.58 20.84 -13.13
N SER A 36 -1.82 20.49 -14.39
CA SER A 36 -1.91 21.45 -15.50
C SER A 36 -3.11 22.41 -15.38
N ALA A 37 -4.21 21.94 -14.78
CA ALA A 37 -5.43 22.72 -14.59
C ALA A 37 -5.95 22.61 -13.14
N ALA A 38 -6.04 23.75 -12.46
CA ALA A 38 -6.47 23.82 -11.07
C ALA A 38 -7.89 23.27 -10.82
N ALA A 39 -8.80 23.37 -11.80
CA ALA A 39 -10.16 22.87 -11.71
C ALA A 39 -10.25 21.34 -11.69
N LEU A 40 -9.25 20.65 -12.26
CA LEU A 40 -9.21 19.17 -12.34
C LEU A 40 -8.45 18.54 -11.16
N ARG A 41 -7.84 19.37 -10.30
CA ARG A 41 -7.09 18.91 -9.12
C ARG A 41 -7.90 17.97 -8.23
N PRO A 42 -9.17 18.24 -7.87
CA PRO A 42 -9.92 17.33 -6.99
C PRO A 42 -10.06 15.93 -7.59
N ALA A 43 -10.31 15.82 -8.90
CA ALA A 43 -10.44 14.54 -9.58
C ALA A 43 -9.09 13.80 -9.63
N ALA A 44 -7.99 14.51 -9.91
CA ALA A 44 -6.65 13.93 -9.90
C ALA A 44 -6.25 13.44 -8.49
N VAL A 45 -6.56 14.22 -7.45
CA VAL A 45 -6.31 13.86 -6.05
C VAL A 45 -7.01 12.56 -5.69
N THR A 46 -8.31 12.42 -6.02
CA THR A 46 -9.07 11.19 -5.77
C THR A 46 -8.53 10.00 -6.57
N ALA A 47 -8.19 10.20 -7.84
CA ALA A 47 -7.65 9.13 -8.68
C ALA A 47 -6.30 8.60 -8.16
N VAL A 48 -5.39 9.49 -7.79
CA VAL A 48 -4.08 9.14 -7.22
C VAL A 48 -4.23 8.44 -5.87
N ALA A 49 -5.08 8.98 -4.98
CA ALA A 49 -5.32 8.36 -3.67
C ALA A 49 -5.85 6.93 -3.81
N SER A 50 -6.84 6.72 -4.68
CA SER A 50 -7.40 5.39 -4.94
C SER A 50 -6.37 4.42 -5.55
N ALA A 51 -5.54 4.90 -6.49
CA ALA A 51 -4.47 4.09 -7.08
C ALA A 51 -3.44 3.65 -6.03
N PHE A 52 -3.08 4.52 -5.10
CA PHE A 52 -2.16 4.20 -4.00
C PHE A 52 -2.77 3.19 -3.03
N GLU A 53 -4.00 3.41 -2.59
CA GLU A 53 -4.70 2.47 -1.70
C GLU A 53 -4.84 1.09 -2.34
N ALA A 54 -5.24 1.01 -3.62
CA ALA A 54 -5.37 -0.25 -4.34
C ALA A 54 -4.02 -0.98 -4.47
N TYR A 55 -2.95 -0.26 -4.80
CA TYR A 55 -1.62 -0.86 -4.91
C TYR A 55 -1.13 -1.40 -3.55
N ILE A 56 -1.24 -0.60 -2.48
CA ILE A 56 -0.79 -1.00 -1.15
C ILE A 56 -1.63 -2.17 -0.61
N ALA A 57 -2.94 -2.16 -0.82
CA ALA A 57 -3.83 -3.25 -0.41
C ALA A 57 -3.51 -4.56 -1.16
N GLY A 58 -3.07 -4.46 -2.42
CA GLY A 58 -2.66 -5.60 -3.24
C GLY A 58 -1.31 -6.21 -2.89
N LEU A 59 -0.50 -5.57 -2.02
CA LEU A 59 0.82 -6.09 -1.67
C LEU A 59 0.71 -7.40 -0.86
N PRO A 60 1.40 -8.46 -1.29
CA PRO A 60 1.47 -9.70 -0.52
C PRO A 60 2.35 -9.54 0.73
N VAL A 61 2.28 -10.53 1.62
CA VAL A 61 3.15 -10.57 2.81
C VAL A 61 4.61 -10.63 2.37
N GLY A 62 5.48 -9.84 3.02
CA GLY A 62 6.90 -9.72 2.71
C GLY A 62 7.23 -8.81 1.53
N ALA A 63 6.24 -8.26 0.82
CA ALA A 63 6.51 -7.37 -0.30
C ALA A 63 6.89 -5.96 0.14
N THR A 64 7.96 -5.45 -0.47
CA THR A 64 8.41 -4.07 -0.32
C THR A 64 7.44 -3.10 -0.99
N LEU A 65 7.05 -2.04 -0.28
CA LEU A 65 6.39 -0.90 -0.88
C LEU A 65 7.46 0.01 -1.49
N SER A 66 7.61 -0.05 -2.82
CA SER A 66 8.56 0.78 -3.55
C SER A 66 8.09 2.23 -3.67
N PHE A 67 8.96 3.15 -3.26
CA PHE A 67 8.79 4.59 -3.38
C PHE A 67 8.63 5.01 -4.84
N THR A 68 9.51 4.53 -5.72
CA THR A 68 9.52 4.90 -7.14
C THR A 68 8.26 4.39 -7.85
N ARG A 69 7.73 3.23 -7.42
CA ARG A 69 6.50 2.69 -8.00
C ARG A 69 5.28 3.56 -7.69
N LEU A 70 5.22 4.16 -6.50
CA LEU A 70 4.16 5.12 -6.17
C LEU A 70 4.26 6.38 -7.04
N ALA A 71 5.46 6.91 -7.26
CA ALA A 71 5.64 8.03 -8.18
C ALA A 71 5.12 7.70 -9.60
N GLN A 72 5.44 6.52 -10.13
CA GLN A 72 4.93 6.06 -11.42
C GLN A 72 3.39 5.94 -11.44
N LEU A 73 2.80 5.41 -10.37
CA LEU A 73 1.34 5.28 -10.26
C LEU A 73 0.64 6.63 -10.22
N ALA A 74 1.22 7.64 -9.59
CA ALA A 74 0.61 8.97 -9.56
C ALA A 74 0.53 9.60 -10.94
N TYR A 75 1.60 9.49 -11.75
CA TYR A 75 1.58 9.96 -13.14
C TYR A 75 0.64 9.12 -14.02
N GLY A 76 0.53 7.82 -13.79
CA GLY A 76 -0.37 6.94 -14.53
C GLY A 76 -1.85 7.02 -14.10
N ALA A 77 -2.16 7.60 -12.94
CA ALA A 77 -3.51 7.71 -12.43
C ALA A 77 -4.30 8.84 -13.09
N SER A 78 -3.64 9.87 -13.62
CA SER A 78 -4.29 10.99 -14.28
C SER A 78 -3.36 11.78 -15.20
N ASP A 79 -3.80 12.00 -16.45
CA ASP A 79 -3.05 12.73 -17.48
C ASP A 79 -2.81 14.21 -17.15
N VAL A 80 -3.51 14.76 -16.15
CA VAL A 80 -3.36 16.18 -15.75
C VAL A 80 -2.26 16.39 -14.72
N VAL A 81 -1.69 15.32 -14.16
CA VAL A 81 -0.57 15.39 -13.20
C VAL A 81 0.71 15.67 -13.98
N THR A 82 1.29 16.84 -13.78
CA THR A 82 2.49 17.29 -14.52
C THR A 82 3.78 17.10 -13.72
N ASN A 83 3.71 17.14 -12.39
CA ASN A 83 4.85 16.90 -11.52
C ASN A 83 4.41 16.45 -10.11
N LEU A 84 5.32 15.80 -9.39
CA LEU A 84 5.21 15.51 -7.96
C LEU A 84 6.26 16.33 -7.22
N SER A 85 5.85 17.34 -6.46
CA SER A 85 6.79 18.25 -5.76
C SER A 85 7.17 17.75 -4.37
N GLY A 86 6.46 16.77 -3.84
CA GLY A 86 6.80 16.06 -2.62
C GLY A 86 6.14 14.69 -2.66
N LEU A 87 6.91 13.63 -2.45
CA LEU A 87 6.40 12.29 -2.15
C LEU A 87 7.23 11.77 -0.99
N SER A 88 6.56 11.24 0.03
CA SER A 88 7.23 10.63 1.18
C SER A 88 6.45 9.41 1.67
N LEU A 89 7.19 8.46 2.20
CA LEU A 89 6.71 7.28 2.89
C LEU A 89 7.18 7.33 4.33
N ASN A 90 6.26 7.41 5.29
CA ASN A 90 6.57 7.57 6.71
C ASN A 90 7.57 8.72 6.99
N GLY A 91 7.48 9.80 6.20
CA GLY A 91 8.34 10.98 6.32
C GLY A 91 9.71 10.88 5.65
N VAL A 92 10.00 9.79 4.93
CA VAL A 92 11.27 9.60 4.21
C VAL A 92 11.07 9.26 2.73
N ASN A 93 12.11 9.45 1.92
CA ASN A 93 12.10 9.19 0.47
C ASN A 93 12.82 7.87 0.18
N ALA A 94 12.34 6.79 0.78
CA ALA A 94 12.92 5.47 0.65
C ALA A 94 11.82 4.40 0.59
N ASP A 95 12.18 3.24 0.05
CA ASP A 95 11.30 2.08 0.04
C ASP A 95 10.97 1.63 1.46
N LEU A 96 9.72 1.21 1.68
CA LEU A 96 9.30 0.64 2.95
C LEU A 96 9.35 -0.89 2.84
N VAL A 97 10.38 -1.47 3.46
CA VAL A 97 10.61 -2.91 3.49
C VAL A 97 10.00 -3.49 4.77
N PRO A 98 9.00 -4.40 4.68
CA PRO A 98 8.48 -5.08 5.86
C PRO A 98 9.47 -6.16 6.35
N PRO A 99 9.35 -6.61 7.63
CA PRO A 99 10.04 -7.81 8.08
C PRO A 99 9.54 -9.06 7.33
N ILE A 100 10.23 -10.19 7.49
CA ILE A 100 9.95 -11.48 6.81
C ILE A 100 8.49 -11.98 6.94
N PHE A 101 7.78 -11.64 8.02
CA PHE A 101 6.35 -11.94 8.22
C PHE A 101 5.47 -10.69 8.27
N GLY A 102 5.98 -9.57 7.76
CA GLY A 102 5.28 -8.30 7.75
C GLY A 102 4.45 -8.09 6.50
N ALA A 103 3.35 -7.36 6.62
CA ALA A 103 2.56 -6.90 5.49
C ALA A 103 2.40 -5.38 5.56
N VAL A 104 2.78 -4.69 4.49
CA VAL A 104 2.58 -3.23 4.41
C VAL A 104 1.11 -2.93 4.15
N ARG A 105 0.51 -2.07 4.96
CA ARG A 105 -0.88 -1.62 4.78
C ARG A 105 -0.97 -0.11 4.92
N SER A 106 -1.86 0.50 4.13
CA SER A 106 -2.10 1.93 4.16
C SER A 106 -2.66 2.31 5.54
N ALA A 107 -1.96 3.18 6.25
CA ALA A 107 -2.45 3.80 7.47
C ALA A 107 -3.05 5.18 7.16
N SER A 108 -2.38 5.95 6.31
CA SER A 108 -2.92 7.19 5.76
C SER A 108 -2.40 7.44 4.35
N VAL A 109 -3.24 8.05 3.51
CA VAL A 109 -2.86 8.54 2.19
C VAL A 109 -3.33 9.99 2.10
N THR A 110 -2.39 10.91 2.09
CA THR A 110 -2.65 12.35 1.98
C THR A 110 -2.12 12.85 0.65
N VAL A 111 -3.03 13.31 -0.20
CA VAL A 111 -2.75 13.84 -1.54
C VAL A 111 -3.21 15.29 -1.57
N SER A 112 -2.31 16.19 -1.96
CA SER A 112 -2.52 17.66 -1.97
C SER A 112 -2.25 18.28 -3.33
#